data_AF-A0A543AVV5-F1
#
_entry.id   AF-A0A543AVV5-F1
#
_cell.length_a   1.000
_cell.length_b   1.000
_cell.length_c   1.000
_cell.angle_alpha   90.00
_cell.angle_beta   90.00
_cell.angle_gamma   90.00
#
_symmetry.space_group_name_H-M   'P 1'
#
loop_
_entity.id
_entity.type
_entity.pdbx_description
1 polymer ?
#
loop_
_entity_poly.entity_id
_entity_poly.type
_entity_poly.pdbx_seq_one_letter_code
_entity_poly.pdbx_strand_id
1 'polypeptide(L)'
;MTPRATPGDIEWIDSYGQARICGLIVHKPTIRGLERPGDRRPDGHLTAAAKQRLADELTGQLISHDQQSRAAQHAAREPAIWRFCNG
;
A
#
# COMPACT_ATOMS: atom_id res chain seq x y z
N MET A 1 15.11 -1.12 1.56
CA MET A 1 14.18 0.00 1.29
C MET A 1 12.97 -0.20 2.18
N THR A 2 12.55 0.78 2.98
CA THR A 2 11.32 0.67 3.79
C THR A 2 10.13 0.86 2.86
N PRO A 3 9.13 -0.03 2.88
CA PRO A 3 7.99 0.11 1.98
C PRO A 3 7.19 1.36 2.34
N ARG A 4 6.87 2.18 1.33
CA ARG A 4 6.17 3.45 1.50
C ARG A 4 5.24 3.69 0.32
N ALA A 5 3.99 4.01 0.62
CA ALA A 5 3.04 4.54 -0.34
C ALA A 5 3.09 6.08 -0.35
N THR A 6 2.79 6.66 -1.49
CA THR A 6 2.72 8.11 -1.71
C THR A 6 1.31 8.52 -2.10
N PRO A 7 0.95 9.82 -1.96
CA PRO A 7 -0.32 10.33 -2.49
C PRO A 7 -0.50 10.05 -4.00
N GLY A 8 0.60 10.00 -4.75
CA GLY A 8 0.60 9.64 -6.17
C GLY A 8 0.20 8.19 -6.42
N ASP A 9 0.66 7.26 -5.58
CA ASP A 9 0.24 5.85 -5.65
C ASP A 9 -1.26 5.70 -5.38
N ILE A 10 -1.79 6.45 -4.40
CA ILE A 10 -3.21 6.46 -4.07
C ILE A 10 -4.04 7.00 -5.24
N GLU A 11 -3.60 8.10 -5.85
CA GLU A 11 -4.24 8.67 -7.04
C GLU A 11 -4.21 7.72 -8.23
N TRP A 12 -3.07 7.05 -8.45
CA TRP A 12 -2.93 6.07 -9.50
C TRP A 12 -3.88 4.88 -9.28
N ILE A 13 -3.94 4.34 -8.07
CA ILE A 13 -4.84 3.23 -7.74
C ILE A 13 -6.31 3.64 -7.88
N ASP A 14 -6.69 4.85 -7.44
CA ASP A 14 -8.07 5.34 -7.59
C ASP A 14 -8.44 5.52 -9.07
N SER A 15 -7.51 5.95 -9.92
CA SER A 15 -7.77 6.18 -11.34
C SER A 15 -7.72 4.90 -12.18
N TYR A 16 -6.73 4.03 -11.94
CA TYR A 16 -6.38 2.90 -12.80
C TYR A 16 -6.64 1.52 -12.17
N GLY A 17 -7.10 1.47 -10.91
CA GLY A 17 -7.57 0.24 -10.27
C GLY A 17 -6.52 -0.52 -9.46
N GLN A 18 -5.22 -0.35 -9.73
CA GLN A 18 -4.14 -0.96 -8.95
C GLN A 18 -2.78 -0.27 -9.17
N ALA A 19 -1.86 -0.46 -8.24
CA ALA A 19 -0.45 -0.10 -8.38
C ALA A 19 0.44 -1.15 -7.71
N ARG A 20 1.69 -1.23 -8.16
CA ARG A 20 2.72 -2.05 -7.52
C ARG A 20 3.56 -1.17 -6.61
N ILE A 21 3.52 -1.43 -5.32
CA ILE A 21 4.25 -0.68 -4.29
C ILE A 21 5.18 -1.66 -3.58
N CYS A 22 6.49 -1.44 -3.71
CA CYS A 22 7.52 -2.29 -3.10
C CYS A 22 7.28 -3.78 -3.36
N GLY A 23 6.97 -4.15 -4.60
CA GLY A 23 6.74 -5.54 -5.01
C GLY A 23 5.33 -6.06 -4.77
N LEU A 24 4.53 -5.43 -3.91
CA LEU A 24 3.15 -5.80 -3.59
C LEU A 24 2.16 -5.11 -4.52
N ILE A 25 1.14 -5.85 -4.98
CA ILE A 25 0.04 -5.27 -5.77
C ILE A 25 -1.04 -4.81 -4.81
N VAL A 26 -1.35 -3.52 -4.84
CA VAL A 26 -2.43 -2.92 -4.06
C VAL A 26 -3.57 -2.57 -5.02
N HIS A 27 -4.76 -3.07 -4.73
CA HIS A 27 -5.95 -2.87 -5.57
C HIS A 27 -6.85 -1.77 -5.00
N LYS A 28 -7.64 -1.14 -5.86
CA LYS A 28 -8.61 -0.08 -5.52
C LYS A 28 -9.60 -0.47 -4.41
N PRO A 29 -10.10 -1.71 -4.30
CA PRO A 29 -10.92 -2.12 -3.16
C PRO A 29 -10.22 -1.97 -1.81
N THR A 30 -8.90 -2.17 -1.74
CA THR A 30 -8.11 -1.95 -0.52
C THR A 30 -8.19 -0.50 -0.07
N ILE A 31 -8.01 0.45 -1.00
CA ILE A 31 -8.13 1.88 -0.68
C ILE A 31 -9.57 2.24 -0.33
N ARG A 32 -10.55 1.74 -1.09
CA ARG A 32 -11.98 1.98 -0.80
C ARG A 32 -12.39 1.52 0.59
N GLY A 33 -11.83 0.41 1.09
CA GLY A 33 -12.07 -0.05 2.46
C GLY A 33 -11.47 0.85 3.55
N LEU A 34 -10.52 1.73 3.21
CA LEU A 34 -9.87 2.68 4.11
C LEU A 34 -10.41 4.11 3.99
N GLU A 35 -11.29 4.36 3.02
CA GLU A 35 -11.92 5.67 2.83
C GLU A 35 -12.87 6.00 3.99
N ARG A 36 -12.93 7.28 4.33
CA ARG A 36 -13.82 7.86 5.34
C ARG A 36 -14.88 8.75 4.68
N PRO A 37 -16.03 8.96 5.33
CA PRO A 37 -16.98 9.97 4.89
C PRO A 37 -16.30 11.34 4.73
N GLY A 38 -16.46 11.98 3.58
CA GLY A 38 -15.85 13.28 3.27
C GLY A 38 -14.47 13.22 2.59
N ASP A 39 -13.89 12.04 2.40
CA ASP A 39 -12.61 11.91 1.70
C ASP A 39 -12.69 12.24 0.20
N ARG A 40 -13.88 12.03 -0.38
CA ARG A 40 -14.16 12.32 -1.80
C ARG A 40 -14.81 13.68 -1.96
N ARG A 41 -14.39 14.38 -3.00
CA ARG A 41 -15.01 15.60 -3.52
C ARG A 41 -16.30 15.25 -4.28
N PRO A 42 -17.15 16.24 -4.59
CA PRO A 42 -18.36 16.03 -5.39
C PRO A 42 -18.11 15.46 -6.80
N ASP A 43 -16.91 15.68 -7.36
CA ASP A 43 -16.47 15.11 -8.64
C ASP A 43 -16.06 13.63 -8.55
N GLY A 44 -16.12 13.04 -7.34
CA GLY A 44 -15.75 11.66 -7.08
C GLY A 44 -14.26 11.44 -6.82
N HIS A 45 -13.39 12.44 -6.97
CA HIS A 45 -11.96 12.30 -6.71
C HIS A 45 -11.62 12.45 -5.23
N LEU A 46 -10.57 11.76 -4.78
CA LEU A 46 -10.03 11.93 -3.43
C LEU A 46 -9.44 13.33 -3.23
N THR A 47 -9.72 13.93 -2.08
CA THR A 47 -9.08 15.17 -1.64
C THR A 47 -7.58 14.97 -1.39
N ALA A 48 -6.78 16.05 -1.45
CA ALA A 48 -5.35 15.97 -1.16
C ALA A 48 -5.07 15.44 0.26
N ALA A 49 -5.88 15.87 1.24
CA ALA A 49 -5.79 15.38 2.62
C ALA A 49 -6.11 13.88 2.73
N ALA A 50 -7.15 13.41 2.04
CA ALA A 50 -7.49 11.99 1.99
C ALA A 50 -6.37 11.16 1.35
N LYS A 51 -5.81 11.62 0.21
CA LYS A 51 -4.70 10.94 -0.45
C LYS A 51 -3.50 10.79 0.49
N GLN A 52 -3.15 11.84 1.24
CA GLN A 52 -2.06 11.79 2.20
C GLN A 52 -2.33 10.80 3.34
N ARG A 53 -3.51 10.90 3.98
CA ARG A 53 -3.91 9.98 5.05
C ARG A 53 -3.91 8.51 4.60
N LEU A 54 -4.48 8.23 3.43
CA LEU A 54 -4.54 6.89 2.85
C LEU A 54 -3.14 6.35 2.54
N ALA A 55 -2.24 7.21 2.05
CA ALA A 55 -0.84 6.83 1.82
C ALA A 55 -0.13 6.47 3.13
N ASP A 56 -0.38 7.22 4.21
CA ASP A 56 0.21 6.95 5.52
C ASP A 56 -0.36 5.65 6.14
N GLU A 57 -1.67 5.42 6.06
CA GLU A 57 -2.30 4.17 6.51
C GLU A 57 -1.81 2.96 5.71
N LEU A 58 -1.74 3.08 4.38
CA LEU A 58 -1.22 2.03 3.51
C LEU A 58 0.26 1.75 3.79
N THR A 59 1.06 2.79 4.05
CA THR A 59 2.46 2.64 4.46
C THR A 59 2.57 1.82 5.75
N GLY A 60 1.73 2.10 6.75
CA GLY A 60 1.69 1.30 7.98
C GLY A 60 1.38 -0.18 7.74
N GLN A 61 0.42 -0.47 6.86
CA GLN A 61 0.07 -1.85 6.48
C GLN A 61 1.22 -2.55 5.74
N LEU A 62 1.86 -1.86 4.80
CA LEU A 62 3.00 -2.41 4.04
C LEU A 62 4.19 -2.71 4.96
N ILE A 63 4.49 -1.84 5.92
CA ILE A 63 5.54 -2.07 6.91
C ILE A 63 5.20 -3.28 7.79
N SER A 64 3.95 -3.39 8.25
CA SER A 64 3.51 -4.55 9.04
C SER A 64 3.63 -5.85 8.25
N HIS A 65 3.24 -5.85 6.97
CA HIS A 65 3.37 -7.02 6.10
C HIS A 65 4.84 -7.41 5.87
N ASP A 66 5.74 -6.45 5.65
CA ASP A 66 7.18 -6.71 5.52
C ASP A 66 7.75 -7.32 6.80
N GLN A 67 7.39 -6.80 7.98
CA GLN A 67 7.83 -7.33 9.27
C GLN A 67 7.31 -8.75 9.51
N GLN A 68 6.03 -9.02 9.22
CA GLN A 68 5.45 -10.36 9.34
C GLN A 68 6.11 -11.35 8.39
N SER A 69 6.38 -10.93 7.15
CA SER A 69 7.06 -11.77 6.16
C SER A 69 8.48 -12.14 6.61
N ARG A 70 9.22 -11.17 7.16
CA ARG A 70 10.57 -11.42 7.74
C ARG A 70 10.50 -12.33 8.97
N ALA A 71 9.54 -12.12 9.86
CA ALA A 71 9.37 -12.96 11.04
C ALA A 71 9.05 -14.42 10.65
N ALA A 72 8.16 -14.61 9.66
CA ALA A 72 7.85 -15.93 9.12
C ALA A 72 9.08 -16.61 8.49
N GLN A 73 9.93 -15.86 7.77
CA GLN A 73 11.19 -16.37 7.23
C GLN A 73 12.16 -16.84 8.34
N HIS A 74 12.32 -16.03 9.39
CA HIS A 74 13.17 -16.40 10.53
C HIS A 74 12.67 -17.64 11.26
N ALA A 75 11.35 -17.83 11.34
CA ALA A 75 10.73 -19.01 11.94
C ALA A 75 10.85 -20.27 11.06
N ALA A 76 10.87 -20.13 9.73
CA ALA A 76 10.81 -21.24 8.78
C ALA A 76 12.13 -22.04 8.63
N ARG A 77 13.28 -21.58 9.15
CA ARG A 77 14.58 -22.29 9.18
C ARG A 77 15.08 -22.99 7.88
N GLU A 78 14.52 -22.70 6.70
CA GLU A 78 15.03 -23.18 5.40
C GLU A 78 15.16 -22.04 4.37
N PRO A 79 16.16 -22.08 3.46
CA PRO A 79 16.55 -20.96 2.62
C PRO A 79 15.62 -20.85 1.40
N ALA A 80 14.40 -20.36 1.61
CA ALA A 80 13.53 -20.02 0.50
C ALA A 80 14.07 -18.75 -0.18
N ILE A 81 14.69 -18.93 -1.35
CA ILE A 81 15.20 -17.88 -2.23
C ILE A 81 14.03 -16.98 -2.65
N TRP A 82 13.80 -15.90 -1.91
CA TRP A 82 12.89 -14.83 -2.32
C TRP A 82 13.71 -13.62 -2.75
N ARG A 83 13.63 -13.28 -4.03
CA ARG A 83 14.26 -12.08 -4.59
C ARG A 83 13.62 -10.84 -3.96
N PHE A 84 14.42 -10.10 -3.22
CA PHE A 84 14.06 -8.81 -2.62
C PHE A 84 13.50 -7.83 -3.65
N CYS A 85 12.74 -6.84 -3.16
CA CYS A 85 12.21 -5.70 -3.90
C CYS A 85 13.33 -4.76 -4.37
N ASN A 86 14.14 -5.25 -5.32
CA ASN A 86 15.05 -4.48 -6.16
C ASN A 86 14.55 -4.64 -7.59
N GLY A 87 13.65 -3.74 -7.99
CA GLY A 87 13.04 -3.67 -9.32
C GLY A 87 12.16 -2.46 -9.38
#